data_AF-A0A7W1P448-F1
#
_entry.id   AF-A0A7W1P448-F1
#
_cell.length_a   1.000
_cell.length_b   1.000
_cell.length_c   1.000
_cell.angle_alpha   90.00
_cell.angle_beta   90.00
_cell.angle_gamma   90.00
#
_symmetry.space_group_name_H-M   'P 1'
#
loop_
_entity.id
_entity.type
_entity.pdbx_description
1 polymer ?
#
loop_
_entity_poly.entity_id
_entity_poly.type
_entity_poly.pdbx_seq_one_letter_code
_entity_poly.pdbx_strand_id
1 'polypeptide(L)'
;MLSWMIIAVTETAFAASAESAPSAEQGNEPTPRLGISANPGAVNQITGTGQAGEWLGFKKDSGVFLGGVWAGDTNYLISGGEQPRAWSQNSLLIASLGLDAEKLIGWKGGKFGVEFLRFDGEPTNQQAGSVQGYNSLPGAEPLNRSELYQLWWRQELFAGKLIIRVGKMAPTADFNNVLRPVPTQDQSQFIPSVSGLIFTPVFVNPTLLGVMPGYYNSAYGATTTFAPTNNFYCPMVCTTGTAPTARKPA
;
A
#
# COMPACT_ATOMS: atom_id res chain seq x y z
N MET A 1 -27.68 -12.11 12.12
CA MET A 1 -27.30 -12.91 10.95
C MET A 1 -25.97 -12.37 10.42
N LEU A 2 -24.87 -13.10 10.61
CA LEU A 2 -23.56 -12.73 10.08
C LEU A 2 -23.53 -13.09 8.58
N SER A 3 -23.77 -12.09 7.72
CA SER A 3 -23.59 -12.25 6.27
C SER A 3 -22.12 -12.00 5.96
N TRP A 4 -21.34 -13.07 5.74
CA TRP A 4 -19.97 -12.96 5.24
C TRP A 4 -20.04 -12.87 3.72
N MET A 5 -19.86 -11.67 3.17
CA MET A 5 -19.70 -11.50 1.73
C MET A 5 -18.21 -11.70 1.39
N ILE A 6 -17.90 -12.81 0.74
CA ILE A 6 -16.55 -13.11 0.22
C ILE A 6 -16.45 -12.45 -1.14
N ILE A 7 -15.59 -11.43 -1.25
CA ILE A 7 -15.26 -10.80 -2.54
C ILE A 7 -13.97 -11.45 -3.04
N ALA A 8 -14.06 -12.13 -4.18
CA ALA A 8 -12.92 -12.67 -4.91
C ALA A 8 -12.75 -11.88 -6.20
N VAL A 9 -11.59 -11.28 -6.40
CA VAL A 9 -11.24 -10.57 -7.64
C VAL A 9 -9.98 -11.19 -8.23
N THR A 10 -9.99 -11.40 -9.53
CA THR A 10 -8.88 -11.95 -10.30
C THR A 10 -8.57 -10.97 -11.43
N GLU A 11 -7.32 -10.58 -11.54
CA GLU A 11 -6.82 -9.75 -12.65
C GLU A 11 -5.64 -10.50 -13.27
N THR A 12 -5.46 -10.36 -14.58
CA THR A 12 -4.33 -10.97 -15.30
C THR A 12 -3.54 -9.89 -15.99
N ALA A 13 -2.22 -9.88 -15.80
CA ALA A 13 -1.35 -8.87 -16.38
C ALA A 13 -0.05 -9.49 -16.90
N PHE A 14 0.40 -8.99 -18.04
CA PHE A 14 1.71 -9.30 -18.61
C PHE A 14 2.67 -8.18 -18.23
N ALA A 15 3.69 -8.48 -17.45
CA ALA A 15 4.71 -7.52 -17.01
C ALA A 15 6.09 -8.12 -17.29
N ALA A 16 6.97 -7.36 -17.94
CA ALA A 16 8.39 -7.70 -17.98
C ALA A 16 8.98 -7.48 -16.58
N SER A 17 9.39 -8.55 -15.89
CA SER A 17 10.01 -8.47 -14.57
C SER A 17 11.32 -7.69 -14.64
N ALA A 18 11.39 -6.61 -13.87
CA ALA A 18 12.66 -6.02 -13.49
C ALA A 18 13.19 -6.83 -12.30
N GLU A 19 14.10 -7.74 -12.59
CA GLU A 19 14.79 -8.56 -11.60
C GLU A 19 15.80 -7.69 -10.85
N SER A 20 15.58 -7.44 -9.55
CA SER A 20 16.60 -6.83 -8.69
C SER A 20 17.50 -7.93 -8.12
N ALA A 21 18.63 -8.18 -8.78
CA ALA A 21 19.77 -8.93 -8.26
C ALA A 21 20.79 -7.97 -7.59
N PRO A 22 21.62 -8.44 -6.65
CA PRO A 22 22.43 -7.58 -5.78
C PRO A 22 23.58 -6.91 -6.52
N SER A 23 24.00 -5.75 -5.99
CA SER A 23 25.01 -4.84 -6.50
C SER A 23 26.22 -5.51 -7.13
N ALA A 24 26.39 -5.32 -8.43
CA ALA A 24 27.67 -5.41 -9.12
C ALA A 24 27.92 -4.09 -9.86
N GLU A 25 29.17 -3.63 -9.82
CA GLU A 25 29.66 -2.36 -10.33
C GLU A 25 29.12 -2.02 -11.73
N GLN A 26 28.61 -0.79 -11.88
CA GLN A 26 28.07 -0.28 -13.13
C GLN A 26 29.19 -0.09 -14.18
N GLY A 27 29.34 -1.11 -15.03
CA GLY A 27 29.71 -0.91 -16.43
C GLY A 27 28.55 -0.30 -17.21
N ASN A 28 28.87 0.49 -18.23
CA ASN A 28 28.02 1.37 -19.04
C ASN A 28 26.95 0.63 -19.87
N GLU A 29 26.03 -0.09 -19.23
CA GLU A 29 24.92 -0.82 -19.87
C GLU A 29 23.68 0.09 -20.06
N PRO A 30 22.93 -0.06 -21.17
CA PRO A 30 21.71 0.73 -21.41
C PRO A 30 20.70 0.50 -20.29
N THR A 31 20.11 1.59 -19.78
CA THR A 31 19.06 1.54 -18.76
C THR A 31 18.00 0.50 -19.16
N PRO A 32 17.71 -0.52 -18.32
CA PRO A 32 16.75 -1.55 -18.67
C PRO A 32 15.42 -0.93 -19.06
N ARG A 33 14.82 -1.41 -20.17
CA ARG A 33 13.45 -1.02 -20.56
C ARG A 33 12.48 -1.56 -19.51
N LEU A 34 12.24 -0.78 -18.46
CA LEU A 34 11.23 -1.08 -17.44
C LEU A 34 9.85 -1.10 -18.11
N GLY A 35 9.16 -2.24 -17.99
CA GLY A 35 7.78 -2.40 -18.45
C GLY A 35 6.83 -1.39 -17.79
N ILE A 36 5.64 -1.22 -18.38
CA ILE A 36 4.62 -0.26 -17.90
C ILE A 36 4.07 -0.65 -16.52
N SER A 37 4.13 -1.94 -16.16
CA SER A 37 3.68 -2.48 -14.88
C SER A 37 4.69 -3.51 -14.34
N ALA A 38 4.98 -3.49 -13.05
CA ALA A 38 5.69 -4.54 -12.32
C ALA A 38 4.71 -5.34 -11.45
N ASN A 39 5.06 -6.59 -11.11
CA ASN A 39 4.24 -7.43 -10.21
C ASN A 39 4.18 -6.83 -8.80
N PRO A 40 3.04 -6.28 -8.35
CA PRO A 40 2.96 -5.61 -7.06
C PRO A 40 3.11 -6.56 -5.87
N GLY A 41 2.68 -7.82 -6.01
CA GLY A 41 2.86 -8.84 -4.99
C GLY A 41 4.32 -9.30 -4.81
N ALA A 42 5.20 -9.01 -5.78
CA ALA A 42 6.62 -9.33 -5.68
C ALA A 42 7.36 -8.44 -4.68
N VAL A 43 6.91 -7.21 -4.49
CA VAL A 43 7.53 -6.23 -3.59
C VAL A 43 6.67 -6.02 -2.35
N ASN A 44 7.31 -5.60 -1.26
CA ASN A 44 6.58 -5.09 -0.11
C ASN A 44 6.69 -3.58 -0.11
N GLN A 45 5.56 -2.90 0.05
CA GLN A 45 5.57 -1.47 0.34
C GLN A 45 6.11 -1.28 1.75
N ILE A 46 7.12 -0.43 1.89
CA ILE A 46 7.76 -0.09 3.16
C ILE A 46 7.42 1.37 3.42
N THR A 47 6.87 1.66 4.60
CA THR A 47 6.49 3.02 4.98
C THR A 47 7.63 3.71 5.73
N GLY A 48 8.09 4.85 5.22
CA GLY A 48 9.16 5.67 5.83
C GLY A 48 10.58 5.27 5.42
N THR A 49 11.58 5.95 6.02
CA THR A 49 13.00 5.81 5.66
C THR A 49 13.76 4.75 6.47
N GLY A 50 13.15 4.18 7.51
CA GLY A 50 13.82 3.25 8.43
C GLY A 50 14.75 3.90 9.46
N GLN A 51 14.93 5.24 9.43
CA GLN A 51 15.85 5.96 10.32
C GLN A 51 15.54 5.76 11.81
N ALA A 52 14.26 5.59 12.17
CA ALA A 52 13.86 5.28 13.54
C ALA A 52 14.47 3.96 14.03
N GLY A 53 14.55 2.94 13.17
CA GLY A 53 15.23 1.69 13.46
C GLY A 53 16.73 1.90 13.71
N GLU A 54 17.39 2.68 12.86
CA GLU A 54 18.83 3.00 13.00
C GLU A 54 19.12 3.73 14.32
N TRP A 55 18.29 4.70 14.71
CA TRP A 55 18.43 5.41 15.99
C TRP A 55 18.24 4.50 17.21
N LEU A 56 17.39 3.48 17.10
CA LEU A 56 17.20 2.47 18.13
C LEU A 56 18.28 1.37 18.12
N GLY A 57 19.27 1.47 17.23
CA GLY A 57 20.40 0.53 17.16
C GLY A 57 20.17 -0.69 16.27
N PHE A 58 19.05 -0.76 15.53
CA PHE A 58 18.88 -1.79 14.51
C PHE A 58 19.75 -1.47 13.30
N LYS A 59 20.66 -2.38 12.97
CA LYS A 59 21.43 -2.29 11.72
C LYS A 59 20.49 -2.45 10.53
N LYS A 60 20.84 -1.85 9.39
CA LYS A 60 20.08 -1.96 8.12
C LYS A 60 19.90 -3.41 7.65
N ASP A 61 20.80 -4.31 8.03
CA ASP A 61 20.79 -5.72 7.70
C ASP A 61 20.20 -6.62 8.80
N SER A 62 19.72 -6.05 9.91
CA SER A 62 19.22 -6.81 11.07
C SER A 62 17.97 -7.66 10.80
N GLY A 63 17.27 -7.39 9.70
CA GLY A 63 15.96 -7.97 9.43
C GLY A 63 14.82 -7.34 10.23
N VAL A 64 15.09 -6.28 11.00
CA VAL A 64 14.08 -5.44 11.64
C VAL A 64 14.01 -4.11 10.90
N PHE A 65 12.81 -3.74 10.48
CA PHE A 65 12.50 -2.44 9.93
C PHE A 65 11.56 -1.70 10.89
N LEU A 66 11.95 -0.52 11.34
CA LEU A 66 11.06 0.39 12.06
C LEU A 66 11.03 1.73 11.33
N GLY A 67 9.83 2.13 10.94
CA GLY A 67 9.62 3.34 10.17
C GLY A 67 8.21 3.87 10.31
N GLY A 68 7.89 4.83 9.47
CA GLY A 68 6.58 5.45 9.45
C GLY A 68 6.57 6.69 8.59
N VAL A 69 5.37 7.20 8.35
CA VAL A 69 5.13 8.47 7.67
C VAL A 69 4.16 9.29 8.50
N TRP A 70 4.45 10.57 8.62
CA TRP A 70 3.46 11.56 9.03
C TRP A 70 3.20 12.49 7.86
N ALA A 71 1.94 12.66 7.51
CA ALA A 71 1.48 13.54 6.44
C ALA A 71 0.39 14.45 6.98
N GLY A 72 0.52 15.75 6.73
CA GLY A 72 -0.49 16.73 7.08
C GLY A 72 -0.80 17.62 5.89
N ASP A 73 -2.05 18.04 5.76
CA ASP A 73 -2.48 19.00 4.76
C ASP A 73 -3.47 20.04 5.32
N THR A 74 -3.59 21.13 4.58
CA THR A 74 -4.57 22.19 4.83
C THR A 74 -5.12 22.65 3.49
N ASN A 75 -6.43 22.73 3.37
CA ASN A 75 -7.14 23.03 2.14
C ASN A 75 -8.01 24.27 2.34
N TYR A 76 -8.15 25.05 1.28
CA TYR A 76 -9.10 26.16 1.21
C TYR A 76 -9.93 26.03 -0.06
N LEU A 77 -11.24 25.78 0.08
CA LEU A 77 -12.15 25.64 -1.05
C LEU A 77 -12.56 27.03 -1.55
N ILE A 78 -11.85 27.56 -2.54
CA ILE A 78 -12.00 28.96 -2.99
C ILE A 78 -13.43 29.28 -3.45
N SER A 79 -14.04 28.43 -4.28
CA SER A 79 -15.37 28.63 -4.85
C SER A 79 -15.95 27.32 -5.39
N GLY A 80 -17.28 27.26 -5.55
CA GLY A 80 -17.98 26.03 -5.96
C GLY A 80 -17.99 24.97 -4.85
N GLY A 81 -18.52 23.79 -5.17
CA GLY A 81 -18.71 22.70 -4.22
C GLY A 81 -19.88 22.92 -3.26
N GLU A 82 -20.05 22.00 -2.32
CA GLU A 82 -21.13 22.01 -1.33
C GLU A 82 -20.93 23.09 -0.25
N GLN A 83 -19.68 23.38 0.11
CA GLN A 83 -19.31 24.32 1.17
C GLN A 83 -18.21 25.31 0.72
N PRO A 84 -18.50 26.24 -0.19
CA PRO A 84 -17.52 27.19 -0.69
C PRO A 84 -16.95 28.06 0.44
N ARG A 85 -15.68 28.47 0.29
CA ARG A 85 -14.88 29.25 1.25
C ARG A 85 -14.61 28.55 2.58
N ALA A 86 -14.77 27.23 2.65
CA ALA A 86 -14.41 26.42 3.80
C ALA A 86 -12.90 26.15 3.83
N TRP A 87 -12.38 26.02 5.05
CA TRP A 87 -11.07 25.44 5.32
C TRP A 87 -11.24 23.99 5.76
N SER A 88 -10.24 23.16 5.47
CA SER A 88 -10.12 21.86 6.10
C SER A 88 -8.68 21.46 6.38
N GLN A 89 -8.47 20.66 7.42
CA GLN A 89 -7.16 20.16 7.83
C GLN A 89 -7.22 18.65 8.05
N ASN A 90 -6.16 17.96 7.63
CA ASN A 90 -6.03 16.51 7.82
C ASN A 90 -4.62 16.16 8.29
N SER A 91 -4.52 15.13 9.12
CA SER A 91 -3.27 14.57 9.63
C SER A 91 -3.35 13.04 9.66
N LEU A 92 -2.36 12.41 9.04
CA LEU A 92 -2.17 10.96 9.02
C LEU A 92 -0.81 10.64 9.64
N LEU A 93 -0.80 9.71 10.58
CA LEU A 93 0.39 9.03 11.05
C LEU A 93 0.24 7.54 10.77
N ILE A 94 1.23 6.96 10.08
CA ILE A 94 1.41 5.51 10.00
C ILE A 94 2.75 5.19 10.65
N ALA A 95 2.72 4.31 11.64
CA ALA A 95 3.92 3.72 12.24
C ALA A 95 4.00 2.25 11.84
N SER A 96 5.15 1.80 11.36
CA SER A 96 5.32 0.49 10.74
C SER A 96 6.50 -0.27 11.35
N LEU A 97 6.25 -1.54 11.67
CA LEU A 97 7.25 -2.55 12.03
C LEU A 97 7.24 -3.67 10.99
N GLY A 98 8.38 -3.91 10.36
CA GLY A 98 8.59 -5.01 9.43
C GLY A 98 9.64 -5.99 9.97
N LEU A 99 9.41 -7.29 9.78
CA LEU A 99 10.34 -8.34 10.16
C LEU A 99 10.65 -9.21 8.94
N ASP A 100 11.94 -9.47 8.73
CA ASP A 100 12.46 -10.40 7.74
C ASP A 100 12.85 -11.71 8.44
N ALA A 101 12.01 -12.74 8.31
CA ALA A 101 12.17 -14.00 9.04
C ALA A 101 13.40 -14.78 8.57
N GLU A 102 13.86 -14.56 7.34
CA GLU A 102 15.07 -15.20 6.82
C GLU A 102 16.31 -14.66 7.54
N LYS A 103 16.38 -13.35 7.73
CA LYS A 103 17.47 -12.71 8.48
C LYS A 103 17.42 -13.00 9.97
N LEU A 104 16.22 -13.07 10.55
CA LEU A 104 16.04 -13.22 11.99
C LEU A 104 16.19 -14.67 12.48
N ILE A 105 15.60 -15.63 11.76
CA ILE A 105 15.51 -17.03 12.20
C ILE A 105 15.77 -18.04 11.08
N GLY A 106 16.24 -17.60 9.90
CA GLY A 106 16.55 -18.49 8.77
C GLY A 106 15.31 -18.99 8.01
N TRP A 107 14.11 -18.48 8.29
CA TRP A 107 12.90 -18.87 7.56
C TRP A 107 12.82 -18.16 6.21
N LYS A 108 13.32 -18.86 5.18
CA LYS A 108 13.43 -18.34 3.81
C LYS A 108 12.13 -17.78 3.27
N GLY A 109 12.20 -16.58 2.69
CA GLY A 109 11.06 -15.92 2.04
C GLY A 109 9.93 -15.46 2.96
N GLY A 110 10.06 -15.63 4.28
CA GLY A 110 9.07 -15.25 5.27
C GLY A 110 9.23 -13.78 5.70
N LYS A 111 8.12 -13.02 5.71
CA LYS A 111 8.08 -11.63 6.18
C LYS A 111 6.84 -11.37 7.01
N PHE A 112 6.96 -10.48 7.99
CA PHE A 112 5.84 -10.02 8.80
C PHE A 112 5.76 -8.50 8.75
N GLY A 113 4.55 -7.96 8.73
CA GLY A 113 4.29 -6.53 8.75
C GLY A 113 3.23 -6.18 9.78
N VAL A 114 3.50 -5.14 10.56
CA VAL A 114 2.58 -4.54 11.51
C VAL A 114 2.56 -3.04 11.27
N GLU A 115 1.37 -2.47 11.09
CA GLU A 115 1.21 -1.02 10.92
C GLU A 115 0.12 -0.50 11.85
N PHE A 116 0.41 0.60 12.53
CA PHE A 116 -0.55 1.37 13.29
C PHE A 116 -0.89 2.65 12.53
N LEU A 117 -2.17 2.99 12.45
CA LEU A 117 -2.65 4.22 11.82
C LEU A 117 -3.36 5.09 12.86
N ARG A 118 -2.98 6.37 12.88
CA ARG A 118 -3.75 7.46 13.48
C ARG A 118 -4.13 8.42 12.36
N PHE A 119 -5.42 8.68 12.21
CA PHE A 119 -5.94 9.69 11.30
C PHE A 119 -6.84 10.64 12.07
N ASP A 120 -6.62 11.93 11.85
CA ASP A 120 -7.41 13.04 12.35
C ASP A 120 -7.68 13.98 11.17
N GLY A 121 -8.92 14.05 10.70
CA GLY A 121 -9.25 14.87 9.55
C GLY A 121 -10.67 15.39 9.53
N GLU A 122 -10.96 16.10 8.45
CA GLU A 122 -12.21 16.81 8.20
C GLU A 122 -12.82 16.35 6.86
N PRO A 123 -14.13 16.59 6.61
CA PRO A 123 -14.85 16.08 5.44
C PRO A 123 -14.49 16.85 4.16
N THR A 124 -13.19 16.94 3.86
CA THR A 124 -12.55 17.76 2.83
C THR A 124 -13.12 17.50 1.44
N ASN A 125 -13.32 16.23 1.09
CA ASN A 125 -13.89 15.86 -0.20
C ASN A 125 -15.39 16.15 -0.28
N GLN A 126 -16.12 15.95 0.83
CA GLN A 126 -17.55 16.24 0.91
C GLN A 126 -17.82 17.75 0.84
N GLN A 127 -16.97 18.59 1.45
CA GLN A 127 -17.04 20.05 1.31
C GLN A 127 -17.01 20.49 -0.16
N ALA A 128 -16.23 19.82 -1.00
CA ALA A 128 -16.18 20.09 -2.44
C ALA A 128 -17.28 19.36 -3.26
N GLY A 129 -18.09 18.50 -2.64
CA GLY A 129 -19.02 17.63 -3.36
C GLY A 129 -18.34 16.60 -4.27
N SER A 130 -17.07 16.29 -4.02
CA SER A 130 -16.26 15.44 -4.91
C SER A 130 -16.48 13.96 -4.60
N VAL A 131 -17.13 13.25 -5.53
CA VAL A 131 -17.28 11.78 -5.45
C VAL A 131 -15.97 11.05 -5.72
N GLN A 132 -15.15 11.58 -6.62
CA GLN A 132 -13.83 10.99 -6.92
C GLN A 132 -12.81 11.27 -5.82
N GLY A 133 -13.03 12.33 -5.03
CA GLY A 133 -12.05 12.87 -4.09
C GLY A 133 -10.96 13.67 -4.80
N TYR A 134 -10.66 14.87 -4.30
CA TYR A 134 -9.49 15.65 -4.76
C TYR A 134 -8.35 15.61 -3.74
N ASN A 135 -8.67 15.24 -2.49
CA ASN A 135 -7.72 15.01 -1.43
C ASN A 135 -7.81 13.54 -1.01
N SER A 136 -6.67 12.84 -0.94
CA SER A 136 -6.65 11.42 -0.58
C SER A 136 -6.32 11.11 0.86
N LEU A 137 -5.95 12.10 1.69
CA LEU A 137 -5.75 11.85 3.12
C LEU A 137 -7.07 11.40 3.78
N PRO A 138 -8.17 12.17 3.68
CA PRO A 138 -9.46 11.77 4.21
C PRO A 138 -10.25 10.90 3.24
N GLY A 139 -11.22 10.17 3.77
CA GLY A 139 -12.40 9.88 2.97
C GLY A 139 -13.58 9.32 3.77
N ALA A 140 -13.97 8.05 3.61
CA ALA A 140 -15.15 7.51 4.28
C ALA A 140 -15.00 7.60 5.81
N GLU A 141 -16.06 8.04 6.46
CA GLU A 141 -16.14 8.11 7.91
C GLU A 141 -15.87 6.74 8.57
N PRO A 142 -15.30 6.72 9.79
CA PRO A 142 -14.98 7.87 10.64
C PRO A 142 -13.68 8.61 10.26
N LEU A 143 -13.71 9.94 10.34
CA LEU A 143 -12.56 10.83 10.05
C LEU A 143 -11.61 11.04 11.22
N ASN A 144 -11.89 10.40 12.37
CA ASN A 144 -10.97 10.29 13.49
C ASN A 144 -10.85 8.81 13.85
N ARG A 145 -9.65 8.25 13.71
CA ARG A 145 -9.43 6.82 13.95
C ARG A 145 -8.01 6.55 14.43
N SER A 146 -7.92 5.65 15.39
CA SER A 146 -6.68 4.99 15.82
C SER A 146 -6.91 3.50 15.73
N GLU A 147 -6.10 2.80 14.95
CA GLU A 147 -6.25 1.35 14.84
C GLU A 147 -4.97 0.65 14.40
N LEU A 148 -4.90 -0.65 14.72
CA LEU A 148 -3.99 -1.56 14.05
C LEU A 148 -4.40 -1.62 12.58
N TYR A 149 -3.69 -0.91 11.71
CA TYR A 149 -4.02 -0.77 10.30
C TYR A 149 -3.72 -2.05 9.52
N GLN A 150 -2.52 -2.58 9.66
CA GLN A 150 -2.12 -3.82 9.01
C GLN A 150 -1.46 -4.77 10.00
N LEU A 151 -1.73 -6.05 9.83
CA LEU A 151 -1.05 -7.14 10.51
C LEU A 151 -1.09 -8.35 9.59
N TRP A 152 0.03 -8.69 8.99
CA TRP A 152 0.08 -9.77 8.00
C TRP A 152 1.40 -10.53 8.04
N TRP A 153 1.31 -11.75 7.53
CA TRP A 153 2.43 -12.59 7.18
C TRP A 153 2.47 -12.78 5.67
N ARG A 154 3.65 -12.67 5.07
CA ARG A 154 3.94 -12.95 3.66
C ARG A 154 4.94 -14.10 3.56
N GLN A 155 4.66 -15.05 2.68
CA GLN A 155 5.57 -16.13 2.34
C GLN A 155 5.83 -16.16 0.85
N GLU A 156 7.11 -16.26 0.51
CA GLU A 156 7.58 -16.53 -0.83
C GLU A 156 8.01 -17.99 -0.95
N LEU A 157 7.54 -18.68 -1.99
CA LEU A 157 7.78 -20.09 -2.25
C LEU A 157 8.30 -20.28 -3.68
N PHE A 158 9.04 -21.38 -3.90
CA PHE A 158 9.54 -21.79 -5.21
C PHE A 158 10.35 -20.70 -5.94
N ALA A 159 11.21 -19.99 -5.20
CA ALA A 159 12.03 -18.87 -5.70
C ALA A 159 11.18 -17.78 -6.36
N GLY A 160 10.21 -17.22 -5.62
CA GLY A 160 9.40 -16.09 -6.09
C GLY A 160 8.19 -16.45 -6.95
N LYS A 161 8.04 -17.72 -7.37
CA LYS A 161 6.96 -18.12 -8.29
C LYS A 161 5.58 -18.18 -7.63
N LEU A 162 5.52 -18.36 -6.31
CA LEU A 162 4.28 -18.31 -5.55
C LEU A 162 4.50 -17.45 -4.32
N ILE A 163 3.70 -16.39 -4.21
CA ILE A 163 3.73 -15.47 -3.08
C ILE A 163 2.35 -15.47 -2.45
N ILE A 164 2.30 -15.68 -1.14
CA ILE A 164 1.06 -15.69 -0.37
C ILE A 164 1.19 -14.65 0.72
N ARG A 165 0.17 -13.83 0.94
CA ARG A 165 0.05 -12.95 2.10
C ARG A 165 -1.27 -13.21 2.79
N VAL A 166 -1.26 -13.32 4.12
CA VAL A 166 -2.47 -13.55 4.93
C VAL A 166 -2.46 -12.60 6.12
N GLY A 167 -3.62 -12.01 6.43
CA GLY A 167 -3.81 -11.16 7.60
C GLY A 167 -4.73 -9.97 7.35
N LYS A 168 -4.63 -8.94 8.19
CA LYS A 168 -5.26 -7.63 7.98
C LYS A 168 -4.35 -6.81 7.08
N MET A 169 -4.83 -6.43 5.90
CA MET A 169 -4.05 -5.74 4.87
C MET A 169 -4.91 -4.79 4.04
N ALA A 170 -4.26 -3.93 3.27
CA ALA A 170 -4.89 -3.14 2.21
C ALA A 170 -4.59 -3.80 0.85
N PRO A 171 -5.48 -4.67 0.33
CA PRO A 171 -5.34 -5.34 -0.96
C PRO A 171 -4.91 -4.48 -2.13
N THR A 172 -5.37 -3.23 -2.19
CA THR A 172 -5.04 -2.29 -3.26
C THR A 172 -3.56 -1.90 -3.31
N ALA A 173 -2.75 -2.30 -2.30
CA ALA A 173 -1.30 -2.21 -2.37
C ALA A 173 -0.68 -3.28 -3.29
N ASP A 174 -1.31 -4.47 -3.35
CA ASP A 174 -0.83 -5.63 -4.11
C ASP A 174 -1.70 -5.90 -5.37
N PHE A 175 -2.84 -5.22 -5.53
CA PHE A 175 -3.84 -5.44 -6.59
C PHE A 175 -4.37 -4.12 -7.19
N ASN A 176 -4.66 -4.09 -8.50
CA ASN A 176 -5.09 -2.90 -9.24
C ASN A 176 -4.24 -1.65 -8.94
N ASN A 177 -2.92 -1.87 -8.85
CA ASN A 177 -1.92 -0.85 -8.62
C ASN A 177 -0.85 -0.98 -9.70
N VAL A 178 -0.65 0.10 -10.46
CA VAL A 178 0.40 0.13 -11.47
C VAL A 178 1.68 0.61 -10.79
N LEU A 179 2.56 -0.33 -10.46
CA LEU A 179 3.88 -0.02 -9.94
C LEU A 179 4.85 0.15 -11.11
N ARG A 180 5.24 1.40 -11.39
CA ARG A 180 6.44 1.71 -12.14
C ARG A 180 7.43 2.36 -11.18
N PRO A 181 8.47 1.63 -10.74
CA PRO A 181 9.52 2.25 -9.95
C PRO A 181 10.32 3.20 -10.85
N VAL A 182 10.64 4.38 -10.32
CA VAL A 182 11.67 5.23 -10.93
C VAL A 182 13.00 4.79 -10.34
N PRO A 183 13.94 4.30 -11.18
CA PRO A 183 15.26 3.95 -10.70
C PRO A 183 15.97 5.22 -10.23
N THR A 184 16.22 5.31 -8.92
CA THR A 184 17.02 6.37 -8.29
C THR A 184 18.38 5.80 -7.89
N GLN A 185 19.41 6.64 -7.89
CA GLN A 185 20.75 6.23 -7.44
C GLN A 185 20.79 5.92 -5.94
N ASP A 186 19.87 6.53 -5.17
CA ASP A 186 19.67 6.28 -3.75
C ASP A 186 18.42 5.43 -3.53
N GLN A 187 18.56 4.27 -2.89
CA GLN A 187 17.44 3.39 -2.51
C GLN A 187 16.48 4.06 -1.52
N SER A 188 16.93 5.07 -0.75
CA SER A 188 16.05 5.85 0.13
C SER A 188 15.07 6.74 -0.64
N GLN A 189 15.39 7.04 -1.90
CA GLN A 189 14.56 7.82 -2.83
C GLN A 189 13.74 6.93 -3.76
N PHE A 190 13.77 5.61 -3.56
CA PHE A 190 13.03 4.67 -4.36
C PHE A 190 11.53 4.90 -4.16
N ILE A 191 10.85 5.40 -5.20
CA ILE A 191 9.40 5.54 -5.21
C ILE A 191 8.83 4.32 -5.95
N PRO A 192 8.25 3.33 -5.24
CA PRO A 192 7.80 2.08 -5.86
C PRO A 192 6.66 2.25 -6.87
N SER A 193 5.93 3.37 -6.86
CA SER A 193 4.63 3.53 -7.53
C SER A 193 4.40 4.90 -8.17
N VAL A 194 5.38 5.47 -8.89
CA VAL A 194 5.23 6.81 -9.50
C VAL A 194 4.06 6.89 -10.48
N SER A 195 3.78 5.83 -11.22
CA SER A 195 2.61 5.74 -12.12
C SER A 195 1.27 5.77 -11.39
N GLY A 196 1.20 5.23 -10.17
CA GLY A 196 -0.01 5.31 -9.34
C GLY A 196 -0.40 6.74 -9.01
N LEU A 197 0.60 7.62 -8.82
CA LEU A 197 0.39 9.06 -8.52
C LEU A 197 -0.24 9.84 -9.67
N ILE A 198 -0.16 9.35 -10.91
CA ILE A 198 -0.69 10.04 -12.11
C ILE A 198 -2.19 9.78 -12.28
N PHE A 199 -2.67 8.61 -11.90
CA PHE A 199 -4.06 8.18 -12.13
C PHE A 199 -4.91 8.12 -10.86
N THR A 200 -4.28 8.09 -9.69
CA THR A 200 -4.96 7.96 -8.40
C THR A 200 -4.31 8.91 -7.41
N PRO A 201 -5.08 9.77 -6.72
CA PRO A 201 -4.49 10.61 -5.69
C PRO A 201 -3.93 9.67 -4.59
N VAL A 202 -2.74 10.00 -4.07
CA VAL A 202 -1.88 9.10 -3.28
C VAL A 202 -2.70 8.33 -2.25
N PHE A 203 -2.62 7.00 -2.23
CA PHE A 203 -3.37 6.10 -1.34
C PHE A 203 -4.78 5.66 -1.78
N VAL A 204 -5.49 6.36 -2.68
CA VAL A 204 -6.90 6.03 -3.00
C VAL A 204 -7.12 5.80 -4.49
N ASN A 205 -7.53 4.59 -4.87
CA ASN A 205 -7.98 4.28 -6.23
C ASN A 205 -9.50 4.52 -6.36
N PRO A 206 -9.93 5.54 -7.13
CA PRO A 206 -11.34 5.94 -7.18
C PRO A 206 -12.24 4.90 -7.86
N THR A 207 -11.70 4.04 -8.73
CA THR A 207 -12.48 3.00 -9.41
C THR A 207 -12.84 1.81 -8.53
N LEU A 208 -12.10 1.63 -7.41
CA LEU A 208 -12.32 0.55 -6.44
C LEU A 208 -12.83 1.03 -5.08
N LEU A 209 -13.01 2.34 -4.90
CA LEU A 209 -13.56 2.92 -3.67
C LEU A 209 -14.89 2.24 -3.30
N GLY A 210 -14.93 1.64 -2.11
CA GLY A 210 -16.11 0.95 -1.58
C GLY A 210 -16.34 -0.47 -2.12
N VAL A 211 -15.60 -0.92 -3.14
CA VAL A 211 -15.70 -2.27 -3.71
C VAL A 211 -14.61 -3.19 -3.17
N MET A 212 -13.37 -2.69 -3.10
CA MET A 212 -12.24 -3.43 -2.56
C MET A 212 -11.67 -2.71 -1.33
N PRO A 213 -11.32 -3.44 -0.25
CA PRO A 213 -10.58 -2.86 0.86
C PRO A 213 -9.25 -2.29 0.36
N GLY A 214 -8.96 -1.06 0.77
CA GLY A 214 -7.82 -0.27 0.36
C GLY A 214 -7.67 0.88 1.33
N TYR A 215 -6.61 1.70 1.23
CA TYR A 215 -6.49 2.81 2.18
C TYR A 215 -7.74 3.72 2.16
N TYR A 216 -8.26 4.13 3.32
CA TYR A 216 -7.80 3.83 4.70
C TYR A 216 -8.42 2.54 5.29
N ASN A 217 -9.31 1.83 4.62
CA ASN A 217 -9.96 0.60 5.14
C ASN A 217 -9.23 -0.70 4.77
N SER A 218 -8.35 -1.16 5.65
CA SER A 218 -7.79 -2.51 5.60
C SER A 218 -8.85 -3.59 5.93
N ALA A 219 -8.70 -4.79 5.38
CA ALA A 219 -9.56 -5.93 5.71
C ALA A 219 -8.74 -7.19 5.98
N TYR A 220 -9.36 -8.16 6.65
CA TYR A 220 -8.80 -9.49 6.79
C TYR A 220 -8.94 -10.26 5.47
N GLY A 221 -7.91 -11.01 5.11
CA GLY A 221 -7.97 -11.82 3.91
C GLY A 221 -6.65 -12.46 3.56
N ALA A 222 -6.58 -12.91 2.32
CA ALA A 222 -5.38 -13.44 1.70
C ALA A 222 -5.20 -12.91 0.28
N THR A 223 -3.97 -12.62 -0.08
CA THR A 223 -3.54 -12.40 -1.47
C THR A 223 -2.61 -13.54 -1.87
N THR A 224 -2.77 -14.01 -3.11
CA THR A 224 -1.89 -15.00 -3.71
C THR A 224 -1.47 -14.51 -5.07
N THR A 225 -0.17 -14.48 -5.33
CA THR A 225 0.38 -14.14 -6.63
C THR A 225 1.13 -15.34 -7.18
N PHE A 226 0.69 -15.81 -8.35
CA PHE A 226 1.36 -16.87 -9.09
C PHE A 226 2.11 -16.28 -10.28
N ALA A 227 3.44 -16.39 -10.28
CA ALA A 227 4.33 -15.88 -11.31
C ALA A 227 5.21 -17.01 -11.86
N PRO A 228 4.69 -17.88 -12.74
CA PRO A 228 5.42 -19.04 -13.26
C PRO A 228 6.62 -18.67 -14.13
N THR A 229 6.59 -17.46 -14.72
CA THR A 229 7.65 -16.91 -15.55
C THR A 229 7.89 -15.45 -15.18
N ASN A 230 9.03 -14.90 -15.61
CA ASN A 230 9.36 -13.49 -15.41
C ASN A 230 8.45 -12.52 -16.20
N ASN A 231 7.60 -13.00 -17.10
CA ASN A 231 6.79 -12.15 -17.98
C ASN A 231 5.28 -12.23 -17.70
N PHE A 232 4.86 -13.09 -16.78
CA PHE A 232 3.46 -13.38 -16.52
C PHE A 232 3.23 -13.59 -15.03
N TYR A 233 2.22 -12.90 -14.50
CA TYR A 233 1.75 -13.11 -13.14
C TYR A 233 0.22 -13.06 -13.08
N CYS A 234 -0.34 -13.83 -12.16
CA CYS A 234 -1.76 -13.91 -11.88
C CYS A 234 -1.98 -13.68 -10.37
N PRO A 235 -2.36 -12.45 -9.97
CA PRO A 235 -2.78 -12.15 -8.61
C PRO A 235 -4.25 -12.55 -8.38
N MET A 236 -4.50 -13.10 -7.21
CA MET A 236 -5.83 -13.38 -6.67
C MET A 236 -5.93 -12.78 -5.28
N VAL A 237 -7.08 -12.18 -4.98
CA VAL A 237 -7.37 -11.66 -3.65
C VAL A 237 -8.71 -12.15 -3.14
N CYS A 238 -8.76 -12.48 -1.86
CA CYS A 238 -9.95 -12.81 -1.12
C CYS A 238 -9.94 -12.06 0.20
N THR A 239 -10.92 -11.19 0.43
CA THR A 239 -11.04 -10.41 1.67
C THR A 239 -12.44 -10.45 2.25
N THR A 240 -12.52 -10.28 3.57
CA THR A 240 -13.78 -10.01 4.26
C THR A 240 -14.30 -8.65 3.82
N GLY A 241 -15.39 -8.61 3.05
CA GLY A 241 -16.01 -7.38 2.60
C GLY A 241 -16.72 -6.67 3.75
N THR A 242 -16.04 -5.77 4.46
CA THR A 242 -16.73 -4.70 5.17
C THR A 242 -16.75 -3.49 4.27
N ALA A 243 -17.80 -3.37 3.45
CA ALA A 243 -18.24 -2.05 3.01
C ALA A 243 -18.42 -1.18 4.27
N PRO A 244 -18.05 0.11 4.25
CA PRO A 244 -18.39 0.99 5.34
C PRO A 244 -19.92 1.08 5.38
N THR A 245 -20.54 0.25 6.23
CA THR A 245 -21.89 0.51 6.66
C THR A 245 -21.80 1.78 7.46
N ALA A 246 -22.31 2.87 6.88
CA ALA A 246 -22.67 4.06 7.63
C ALA A 246 -23.39 3.59 8.89
N ARG A 247 -22.72 3.67 10.05
CA ARG A 247 -23.42 3.58 11.32
C ARG A 247 -24.42 4.73 11.26
N LYS A 248 -25.71 4.40 11.16
CA LYS A 248 -26.75 5.39 11.41
C LYS A 248 -26.43 6.03 12.77
N PRO A 249 -26.38 7.36 12.87
CA PRO A 249 -26.31 7.99 14.18
C PRO A 249 -27.54 7.55 14.97
N ALA A 250 -27.30 7.21 16.24
CA ALA A 250 -28.33 6.93 17.23
C ALA A 250 -29.14 8.20 17.53
#